data_AF-A0A2T1NBY7-F1
#
_entry.id   AF-A0A2T1NBY7-F1
#
_cell.length_a   1.000
_cell.length_b   1.000
_cell.length_c   1.000
_cell.angle_alpha   90.00
_cell.angle_beta   90.00
_cell.angle_gamma   90.00
#
_symmetry.space_group_name_H-M   'P 1'
#
loop_
_entity.id
_entity.type
_entity.pdbx_description
1 polymer ?
#
loop_
_entity_poly.entity_id
_entity_poly.type
_entity_poly.pdbx_seq_one_letter_code
_entity_poly.pdbx_strand_id
1 'polypeptide(L)'
;MKKSIIIISLLLVSVLVTAQDKIRNSNELYIYIENTNFISGVLSYNAYFSIPSIDKRFQGDNYYFNIDYRGLDYKSLFSLGNVIDINTIEYVNPITEFKSMSNCELHNLLSLYKRIYIITDIPKSKLISNKDSSKKHILWYTNYNGTQKDVVHTNITGQNFIDE
;
A
#
# COMPACT_ATOMS: atom_id res chain seq x y z
N MET A 1 23.46 2.76 42.88
CA MET A 1 23.18 3.80 41.85
C MET A 1 23.97 3.60 40.55
N LYS A 2 25.29 3.32 40.55
CA LYS A 2 26.07 3.13 39.29
C LYS A 2 25.60 1.97 38.40
N LYS A 3 25.20 0.82 38.96
CA LYS A 3 24.74 -0.34 38.17
C LYS A 3 23.40 -0.10 37.44
N SER A 4 22.48 0.65 38.05
CA SER A 4 21.15 0.95 37.47
C SER A 4 21.25 1.87 36.25
N ILE A 5 22.18 2.83 36.25
CA ILE A 5 22.42 3.75 35.12
C ILE A 5 22.98 2.98 33.91
N ILE A 6 23.86 2.00 34.16
CA ILE A 6 24.43 1.15 33.10
C ILE A 6 23.35 0.29 32.45
N ILE A 7 22.42 -0.28 33.24
CA ILE A 7 21.31 -1.09 32.71
C ILE A 7 20.35 -0.25 31.86
N ILE A 8 20.01 0.96 32.31
CA ILE A 8 19.15 1.88 31.56
C ILE A 8 19.82 2.33 30.25
N SER A 9 21.13 2.58 30.28
CA SER A 9 21.90 2.94 29.09
C SER A 9 21.99 1.79 28.09
N LEU A 10 22.19 0.54 28.55
CA LEU A 10 22.17 -0.64 27.68
C LEU A 10 20.79 -0.86 27.04
N LEU A 11 19.71 -0.65 27.80
CA LEU A 11 18.34 -0.75 27.28
C LEU A 11 18.10 0.29 26.18
N LEU A 12 18.48 1.54 26.39
CA LEU A 12 18.36 2.61 25.38
C LEU A 12 19.14 2.30 24.10
N VAL A 13 20.37 1.79 24.20
CA VAL A 13 21.17 1.39 23.03
C VAL A 13 20.52 0.23 22.29
N SER A 14 20.00 -0.77 23.01
CA SER A 14 19.34 -1.94 22.38
C SER A 14 18.07 -1.57 21.62
N VAL A 15 17.27 -0.61 22.13
CA VAL A 15 16.06 -0.11 21.45
C VAL A 15 16.42 0.67 20.18
N LEU A 16 17.52 1.44 20.19
CA LEU A 16 17.98 2.18 19.01
C LEU A 16 18.52 1.26 17.91
N VAL A 17 19.20 0.17 18.27
CA VAL A 17 19.75 -0.80 17.30
C VAL A 17 18.62 -1.60 16.63
N THR A 18 17.63 -2.08 17.39
CA THR A 18 16.49 -2.82 16.81
C THR A 18 15.60 -1.93 15.95
N ALA A 19 15.44 -0.65 16.31
CA ALA A 19 14.74 0.32 15.46
C ALA A 19 15.44 0.55 14.12
N GLN A 20 16.78 0.65 14.12
CA GLN A 20 17.57 0.78 12.88
C GLN A 20 17.53 -0.50 12.03
N ASP A 21 17.56 -1.69 12.64
CA ASP A 21 17.48 -2.95 11.89
C ASP A 21 16.11 -3.17 11.25
N LYS A 22 15.02 -2.71 11.87
CA LYS A 22 13.68 -2.70 11.25
C LYS A 22 13.62 -1.78 10.03
N ILE A 23 14.35 -0.66 10.04
CA ILE A 23 14.49 0.28 8.92
C ILE A 23 15.46 -0.26 7.84
N ARG A 24 16.44 -1.09 8.20
CA ARG A 24 17.46 -1.61 7.27
C ARG A 24 17.01 -2.84 6.47
N ASN A 25 15.98 -3.56 6.93
CA ASN A 25 15.42 -4.74 6.23
C ASN A 25 14.21 -4.43 5.32
N SER A 26 13.83 -3.16 5.15
CA SER A 26 12.61 -2.76 4.43
C SER A 26 12.82 -2.65 2.90
N ASN A 27 13.35 -3.70 2.26
CA ASN A 27 13.57 -3.69 0.80
C ASN A 27 12.27 -3.81 -0.01
N GLU A 28 11.24 -4.42 0.57
CA GLU A 28 9.96 -4.73 -0.06
C GLU A 28 8.82 -4.51 0.95
N LEU A 29 7.72 -3.92 0.50
CA LEU A 29 6.47 -3.78 1.25
C LEU A 29 5.32 -4.34 0.41
N TYR A 30 4.48 -5.15 1.02
CA TYR A 30 3.27 -5.68 0.39
C TYR A 30 2.05 -5.10 1.11
N ILE A 31 1.23 -4.33 0.41
CA ILE A 31 0.06 -3.66 0.97
C ILE A 31 -1.19 -4.22 0.32
N TYR A 32 -2.14 -4.67 1.13
CA TYR A 32 -3.46 -5.01 0.63
C TYR A 32 -4.33 -3.76 0.49
N ILE A 33 -4.85 -3.53 -0.71
CA ILE A 33 -5.76 -2.44 -1.04
C ILE A 33 -6.99 -3.04 -1.71
N GLU A 34 -8.20 -2.66 -1.31
CA GLU A 34 -9.42 -3.11 -1.96
C GLU A 34 -9.50 -2.63 -3.43
N ASN A 35 -10.08 -3.44 -4.31
CA ASN A 35 -10.08 -3.19 -5.76
C ASN A 35 -10.88 -1.93 -6.15
N THR A 36 -11.74 -1.46 -5.27
CA THR A 36 -12.51 -0.21 -5.38
C THR A 36 -11.64 1.04 -5.25
N ASN A 37 -10.44 0.93 -4.67
CA ASN A 37 -9.52 2.05 -4.47
C ASN A 37 -8.48 2.16 -5.59
N PHE A 38 -8.88 1.85 -6.82
CA PHE A 38 -8.08 2.02 -8.01
C PHE A 38 -8.69 3.10 -8.91
N ILE A 39 -7.83 3.96 -9.44
CA ILE A 39 -8.20 5.11 -10.28
C ILE A 39 -7.46 4.99 -11.60
N SER A 40 -8.18 5.14 -12.71
CA SER A 40 -7.57 5.28 -14.02
C SER A 40 -7.17 6.74 -14.25
N GLY A 41 -5.92 6.95 -14.66
CA GLY A 41 -5.41 8.22 -15.16
C GLY A 41 -5.12 8.15 -16.66
N VAL A 42 -4.61 9.25 -17.21
CA VAL A 42 -4.03 9.23 -18.57
C VAL A 42 -2.75 8.41 -18.51
N LEU A 43 -2.70 7.30 -19.24
CA LEU A 43 -1.53 6.40 -19.31
C LEU A 43 -1.02 5.93 -17.95
N SER A 44 -1.90 5.77 -16.96
CA SER A 44 -1.52 5.30 -15.63
C SER A 44 -2.72 4.68 -14.91
N TYR A 45 -2.44 3.75 -14.02
CA TYR A 45 -3.38 3.33 -12.98
C TYR A 45 -2.78 3.68 -11.63
N ASN A 46 -3.60 4.24 -10.74
CA ASN A 46 -3.19 4.54 -9.38
C ASN A 46 -4.00 3.68 -8.42
N ALA A 47 -3.34 3.07 -7.44
CA ALA A 47 -3.99 2.53 -6.26
C ALA A 47 -3.84 3.54 -5.11
N TYR A 48 -4.79 3.57 -4.18
CA TYR A 48 -4.67 4.39 -3.00
C TYR A 48 -5.28 3.72 -1.76
N PHE A 49 -4.89 4.17 -0.59
CA PHE A 49 -5.63 3.90 0.64
C PHE A 49 -5.75 5.18 1.47
N SER A 50 -6.78 5.22 2.31
CA SER A 50 -7.09 6.36 3.16
C SER A 50 -7.01 5.97 4.62
N ILE A 51 -6.41 6.82 5.45
CA ILE A 51 -6.36 6.65 6.91
C ILE A 51 -6.98 7.91 7.55
N PRO A 52 -7.83 7.77 8.58
CA PRO A 52 -8.30 8.92 9.36
C PRO A 52 -7.14 9.77 9.87
N SER A 53 -7.21 11.07 9.67
CA SER A 53 -6.12 11.97 10.08
C SER A 53 -6.07 12.10 11.60
N ILE A 54 -4.87 11.96 12.17
CA ILE A 54 -4.63 12.26 13.59
C ILE A 54 -4.74 13.78 13.85
N ASP A 55 -4.38 14.59 12.84
CA ASP A 55 -4.58 16.03 12.87
C ASP A 55 -6.05 16.36 12.65
N LYS A 56 -6.70 16.85 13.70
CA LYS A 56 -8.15 17.18 13.74
C LYS A 56 -8.59 18.24 12.73
N ARG A 57 -7.66 18.96 12.10
CA ARG A 57 -7.97 19.92 11.03
C ARG A 57 -8.39 19.23 9.74
N PHE A 58 -8.03 17.97 9.57
CA PHE A 58 -8.28 17.18 8.37
C PHE A 58 -9.12 15.95 8.73
N GLN A 59 -9.93 15.48 7.80
CA GLN A 59 -10.72 14.25 7.91
C GLN A 59 -9.85 13.01 7.67
N GLY A 60 -8.98 13.04 6.67
CA GLY A 60 -8.22 11.87 6.25
C GLY A 60 -6.99 12.17 5.41
N ASP A 61 -6.08 11.20 5.42
CA ASP A 61 -4.85 11.18 4.65
C ASP A 61 -4.93 10.09 3.59
N ASN A 62 -4.74 10.45 2.32
CA ASN A 62 -4.76 9.54 1.18
C ASN A 62 -3.34 9.30 0.67
N TYR A 63 -2.94 8.04 0.56
CA TYR A 63 -1.61 7.61 0.13
C TYR A 63 -1.72 6.93 -1.23
N TYR A 64 -0.98 7.42 -2.22
CA TYR A 64 -1.15 7.03 -3.61
C TYR A 64 0.05 6.26 -4.15
N PHE A 65 -0.24 5.29 -5.01
CA PHE A 65 0.72 4.39 -5.62
C PHE A 65 0.46 4.29 -7.11
N ASN A 66 1.45 4.66 -7.92
CA ASN A 66 1.37 4.55 -9.36
C ASN A 66 1.77 3.13 -9.81
N ILE A 67 0.99 2.53 -10.70
CA ILE A 67 1.26 1.25 -11.34
C ILE A 67 1.87 1.55 -12.72
N ASP A 68 3.20 1.55 -12.77
CA ASP A 68 3.94 1.82 -14.00
C ASP A 68 3.98 0.58 -14.90
N TYR A 69 3.43 0.69 -16.10
CA TYR A 69 3.55 -0.34 -17.12
C TYR A 69 3.78 0.26 -18.51
N ARG A 70 4.64 -0.38 -19.30
CA ARG A 70 4.83 -0.01 -20.71
C ARG A 70 3.64 -0.54 -21.53
N GLY A 71 3.01 0.31 -22.34
CA GLY A 71 1.90 -0.08 -23.22
C GLY A 71 0.51 -0.08 -22.57
N LEU A 72 0.26 0.87 -21.67
CA LEU A 72 -1.03 1.04 -20.98
C LEU A 72 -2.21 1.34 -21.91
N ASP A 73 -1.95 1.83 -23.12
CA ASP A 73 -2.98 2.13 -24.13
C ASP A 73 -3.85 0.92 -24.53
N TYR A 74 -3.38 -0.31 -24.28
CA TYR A 74 -3.99 -1.52 -24.83
C TYR A 74 -4.28 -2.61 -23.79
N LYS A 75 -4.15 -2.32 -22.49
CA LYS A 75 -4.27 -3.34 -21.44
C LYS A 75 -5.10 -2.85 -20.26
N SER A 76 -6.08 -3.66 -19.87
CA SER A 76 -6.87 -3.43 -18.65
C SER A 76 -6.02 -3.67 -17.40
N LEU A 77 -6.31 -2.94 -16.32
CA LEU A 77 -5.56 -2.98 -15.05
C LEU A 77 -5.27 -4.41 -14.54
N PHE A 78 -6.28 -5.28 -14.56
CA PHE A 78 -6.18 -6.65 -14.05
C PHE A 78 -5.41 -7.59 -14.98
N SER A 79 -5.18 -7.22 -16.24
CA SER A 79 -4.30 -7.95 -17.17
C SER A 79 -2.82 -7.64 -16.98
N LEU A 80 -2.49 -6.58 -16.22
CA LEU A 80 -1.11 -6.11 -16.01
C LEU A 80 -0.45 -6.73 -14.78
N GLY A 81 -1.23 -7.15 -13.80
CA GLY A 81 -0.71 -7.67 -12.56
C GLY A 81 -0.47 -9.18 -12.59
N ASN A 82 0.33 -9.66 -11.64
CA ASN A 82 0.62 -11.08 -11.49
C ASN A 82 -0.42 -11.74 -10.59
N VAL A 83 -1.04 -12.82 -11.05
CA VAL A 83 -1.95 -13.61 -10.21
C VAL A 83 -1.16 -14.40 -9.17
N ILE A 84 -1.54 -14.28 -7.90
CA ILE A 84 -0.82 -14.88 -6.76
C ILE A 84 -1.76 -15.66 -5.84
N ASP A 85 -1.17 -16.60 -5.08
CA ASP A 85 -1.78 -17.15 -3.85
C ASP A 85 -1.38 -16.26 -2.67
N ILE A 86 -2.35 -15.57 -2.08
CA ILE A 86 -2.10 -14.60 -1.01
C ILE A 86 -1.50 -15.24 0.25
N ASN A 87 -1.71 -16.54 0.46
CA ASN A 87 -1.17 -17.24 1.63
C ASN A 87 0.36 -17.41 1.57
N THR A 88 0.97 -17.11 0.42
CA THR A 88 2.43 -17.22 0.21
C THR A 88 3.19 -15.93 0.47
N ILE A 89 2.49 -14.83 0.75
CA ILE A 89 3.07 -13.49 0.89
C ILE A 89 2.62 -12.87 2.21
N GLU A 90 3.56 -12.38 3.01
CA GLU A 90 3.24 -11.55 4.16
C GLU A 90 2.89 -10.13 3.68
N TYR A 91 1.71 -9.64 4.04
CA TYR A 91 1.22 -8.33 3.64
C TYR A 91 0.59 -7.58 4.81
N VAL A 92 0.52 -6.27 4.68
CA VAL A 92 -0.11 -5.40 5.68
C VAL A 92 -1.47 -4.91 5.20
N ASN A 93 -2.42 -4.82 6.14
CA ASN A 93 -3.60 -4.00 5.95
C ASN A 93 -3.28 -2.58 6.44
N PRO A 94 -3.29 -1.56 5.55
CA PRO A 94 -2.79 -0.24 5.89
C PRO A 94 -3.64 0.46 6.96
N ILE A 95 -4.95 0.20 6.99
CA ILE A 95 -5.87 0.80 7.96
C ILE A 95 -5.56 0.31 9.37
N THR A 96 -5.15 -0.95 9.53
CA THR A 96 -4.81 -1.49 10.85
C THR A 96 -3.36 -1.24 11.24
N GLU A 97 -2.43 -1.39 10.29
CA GLU A 97 -0.98 -1.32 10.54
C GLU A 97 -0.53 0.12 10.82
N PHE A 98 -1.07 1.10 10.08
CA PHE A 98 -0.56 2.46 10.11
C PHE A 98 -1.46 3.47 10.85
N LYS A 99 -2.53 3.01 11.50
CA LYS A 99 -3.53 3.88 12.18
C LYS A 99 -2.95 4.86 13.21
N SER A 100 -1.81 4.54 13.82
CA SER A 100 -1.18 5.35 14.85
C SER A 100 -0.07 6.25 14.32
N MET A 101 0.25 6.16 13.02
CA MET A 101 1.27 6.99 12.40
C MET A 101 0.67 8.32 11.98
N SER A 102 1.39 9.41 12.27
CA SER A 102 1.06 10.70 11.68
C SER A 102 1.31 10.71 10.17
N ASN A 103 0.71 11.68 9.48
CA ASN A 103 0.88 11.90 8.05
C ASN A 103 2.34 11.89 7.60
N CYS A 104 3.18 12.68 8.27
CA CYS A 104 4.59 12.82 7.94
C CYS A 104 5.38 11.53 8.22
N GLU A 105 5.06 10.82 9.31
CA GLU A 105 5.72 9.56 9.64
C GLU A 105 5.44 8.49 8.59
N LEU A 106 4.17 8.32 8.20
CA LEU A 106 3.81 7.33 7.19
C LEU A 106 4.32 7.73 5.79
N HIS A 107 4.26 9.02 5.43
CA HIS A 107 4.85 9.52 4.19
C HIS A 107 6.35 9.18 4.09
N ASN A 108 7.09 9.47 5.16
CA ASN A 108 8.53 9.16 5.23
C ASN A 108 8.77 7.65 5.18
N LEU A 109 7.99 6.87 5.93
CA LEU A 109 8.12 5.41 5.93
C LEU A 109 7.93 4.83 4.53
N LEU A 110 6.85 5.19 3.82
CA LEU A 110 6.56 4.70 2.48
C LEU A 110 7.63 5.15 1.47
N SER A 111 8.13 6.37 1.60
CA SER A 111 9.19 6.91 0.74
C SER A 111 10.54 6.18 0.89
N LEU A 112 10.76 5.48 2.01
CA LEU A 112 11.99 4.73 2.26
C LEU A 112 11.97 3.32 1.64
N TYR A 113 10.79 2.77 1.32
CA TYR A 113 10.70 1.47 0.67
C TYR A 113 11.16 1.55 -0.77
N LYS A 114 12.14 0.72 -1.13
CA LYS A 114 12.64 0.64 -2.52
C LYS A 114 11.64 0.01 -3.46
N ARG A 115 10.82 -0.91 -2.96
CA ARG A 115 9.84 -1.67 -3.73
C ARG A 115 8.57 -1.79 -2.92
N ILE A 116 7.47 -1.34 -3.50
CA ILE A 116 6.14 -1.49 -2.93
C ILE A 116 5.33 -2.31 -3.89
N TYR A 117 4.59 -3.25 -3.34
CA TYR A 117 3.67 -4.09 -4.07
C TYR A 117 2.27 -3.91 -3.52
N ILE A 118 1.31 -3.72 -4.42
CA ILE A 118 -0.11 -3.66 -4.08
C ILE A 118 -0.74 -5.01 -4.37
N ILE A 119 -1.50 -5.53 -3.42
CA ILE A 119 -2.29 -6.75 -3.53
C ILE A 119 -3.77 -6.35 -3.52
N THR A 120 -4.57 -6.92 -4.42
CA THR A 120 -6.03 -6.77 -4.38
C THR A 120 -6.77 -8.02 -4.86
N ASP A 121 -8.06 -8.07 -4.56
CA ASP A 121 -9.00 -9.06 -5.08
C ASP A 121 -9.26 -8.91 -6.59
N ILE A 122 -9.29 -10.03 -7.31
CA ILE A 122 -9.84 -10.06 -8.67
C ILE A 122 -11.36 -9.78 -8.60
N PRO A 123 -11.88 -8.76 -9.33
CA PRO A 123 -13.31 -8.48 -9.37
C PRO A 123 -14.10 -9.72 -9.81
N LYS A 124 -15.26 -9.95 -9.18
CA LYS A 124 -16.11 -11.11 -9.51
C LYS A 124 -16.46 -11.21 -10.99
N SER A 125 -16.62 -10.08 -11.68
CA SER A 125 -16.91 -10.00 -13.12
C SER A 125 -15.79 -10.58 -14.00
N LYS A 126 -14.54 -10.59 -13.52
CA LYS A 126 -13.35 -11.05 -14.25
C LYS A 126 -12.92 -12.48 -13.88
N LEU A 127 -13.62 -13.17 -12.98
CA LEU A 127 -13.29 -14.53 -12.51
C LEU A 127 -13.65 -15.66 -13.51
N ILE A 128 -14.04 -15.36 -14.74
CA ILE A 128 -14.70 -16.32 -15.65
C ILE A 128 -13.77 -17.46 -16.15
N SER A 129 -12.45 -17.40 -15.93
CA SER A 129 -11.51 -18.40 -16.47
C SER A 129 -10.55 -19.07 -15.47
N ASN A 130 -10.46 -18.61 -14.22
CA ASN A 130 -9.52 -19.19 -13.25
C ASN A 130 -10.16 -20.36 -12.49
N LYS A 131 -9.82 -21.59 -12.91
CA LYS A 131 -10.22 -22.86 -12.28
C LYS A 131 -9.68 -23.07 -10.86
N ASP A 132 -8.78 -22.20 -10.38
CA ASP A 132 -8.14 -22.32 -9.08
C ASP A 132 -8.59 -21.18 -8.15
N SER A 133 -9.57 -21.49 -7.29
CA SER A 133 -10.19 -20.55 -6.36
C SER A 133 -9.25 -20.03 -5.27
N SER A 134 -8.04 -20.59 -5.15
CA SER A 134 -6.97 -20.13 -4.26
C SER A 134 -6.21 -18.91 -4.81
N LYS A 135 -6.23 -18.71 -6.14
CA LYS A 135 -5.48 -17.66 -6.85
C LYS A 135 -6.36 -16.46 -7.20
N LYS A 136 -6.97 -15.86 -6.17
CA LYS A 136 -7.96 -14.77 -6.32
C LYS A 136 -7.38 -13.37 -6.20
N HIS A 137 -6.06 -13.25 -6.07
CA HIS A 137 -5.41 -11.97 -5.83
C HIS A 137 -4.45 -11.62 -6.95
N ILE A 138 -4.34 -10.32 -7.22
CA ILE A 138 -3.39 -9.77 -8.17
C ILE A 138 -2.39 -8.91 -7.41
N LEU A 139 -1.13 -9.04 -7.81
CA LEU A 139 0.02 -8.30 -7.31
C LEU A 139 0.52 -7.33 -8.38
N TRP A 140 0.65 -6.06 -8.03
CA TRP A 140 1.30 -5.04 -8.86
C TRP A 140 2.55 -4.51 -8.19
N TYR A 141 3.61 -4.31 -8.97
CA TYR A 141 4.71 -3.46 -8.56
C TYR A 141 4.31 -1.99 -8.72
N THR A 142 4.56 -1.18 -7.69
CA THR A 142 4.14 0.22 -7.67
C THR A 142 5.21 1.16 -7.15
N ASN A 143 5.07 2.43 -7.52
CA ASN A 143 5.86 3.53 -6.99
C ASN A 143 4.97 4.42 -6.13
N TYR A 144 5.39 4.70 -4.90
CA TYR A 144 4.69 5.66 -4.05
C TYR A 144 4.77 7.07 -4.67
N ASN A 145 3.62 7.70 -4.91
CA ASN A 145 3.53 9.00 -5.60
C ASN A 145 3.34 10.18 -4.64
N GLY A 146 3.03 9.91 -3.36
CA GLY A 146 2.86 10.93 -2.34
C GLY A 146 1.56 10.78 -1.55
N THR A 147 1.29 11.79 -0.73
CA THR A 147 0.13 11.86 0.15
C THR A 147 -0.64 13.15 -0.07
N GLN A 148 -1.96 13.07 -0.03
CA GLN A 148 -2.85 14.23 -0.06
C GLN A 148 -3.87 14.15 1.06
N LYS A 149 -4.19 15.29 1.67
CA LYS A 149 -5.17 15.39 2.74
C LYS A 149 -6.55 15.75 2.18
N ASP A 150 -7.60 15.18 2.76
CA ASP A 150 -9.01 15.51 2.49
C ASP A 150 -9.45 15.40 1.03
N VAL A 151 -8.84 14.45 0.30
CA VAL A 151 -9.30 14.10 -1.04
C VAL A 151 -10.43 13.10 -0.93
N VAL A 152 -11.58 13.45 -1.51
CA VAL A 152 -12.71 12.54 -1.73
C VAL A 152 -12.77 12.25 -3.21
N HIS A 153 -12.53 11.00 -3.58
CA HIS A 153 -12.69 10.56 -4.96
C HIS A 153 -14.17 10.39 -5.26
N THR A 154 -14.74 11.38 -5.95
CA THR A 154 -16.09 11.26 -6.50
C THR A 154 -15.99 10.55 -7.84
N ASN A 155 -16.60 9.36 -7.94
CA ASN A 155 -16.69 8.66 -9.21
C ASN A 155 -17.75 9.37 -10.08
N ILE A 156 -17.34 10.43 -10.78
CA ILE A 156 -18.24 11.25 -11.62
C ILE A 156 -18.72 10.44 -12.86
N THR A 157 -18.01 9.38 -13.20
CA THR A 157 -18.45 8.37 -14.17
C THR A 157 -19.05 7.18 -13.43
N GLY A 158 -20.38 7.04 -13.44
CA GLY A 158 -21.08 5.83 -12.98
C GLY A 158 -20.78 4.56 -13.79
N GLN A 159 -19.62 4.49 -14.43
CA GLN A 159 -19.08 3.35 -15.16
C GLN A 159 -17.70 3.05 -14.58
N ASN A 160 -17.62 1.94 -13.86
CA ASN A 160 -16.36 1.29 -13.61
C ASN A 160 -15.75 0.95 -14.99
N PHE A 161 -14.75 1.70 -15.45
CA PHE A 161 -13.89 1.29 -16.57
C PHE A 161 -12.99 0.07 -16.21
N ILE A 162 -13.46 -0.75 -15.26
CA ILE A 162 -12.93 -2.09 -14.97
C ILE A 162 -13.49 -3.10 -15.99
N ASP A 163 -14.56 -2.76 -16.71
CA ASP A 163 -15.17 -3.63 -17.71
C ASP A 163 -14.78 -3.23 -19.14
N GLU A 164 -13.55 -3.57 -19.54
CA GLU A 164 -13.24 -4.19 -20.83
C GLU A 164 -12.25 -5.34 -20.64
#